data_AF-A0A521ZSN8-F1
#
_entry.id   AF-A0A521ZSN8-F1
#
_cell.length_a   1.000
_cell.length_b   1.000
_cell.length_c   1.000
_cell.angle_alpha   90.00
_cell.angle_beta   90.00
_cell.angle_gamma   90.00
#
_symmetry.space_group_name_H-M   'P 1'
#
loop_
_entity.id
_entity.type
_entity.pdbx_description
1 polymer ?
#
loop_
_entity_poly.entity_id
_entity_poly.type
_entity_poly.pdbx_seq_one_letter_code
_entity_poly.pdbx_strand_id
1 'polypeptide(L)'
;MTAVYPIVIQFIFVLLIAPFAAGLVRFVKARLQGRQGASPFLPYLTLLTLLKKEMVLPSASSWIFRAAPLIVLASALGLALIVPTIFLGGALANMSDFLIVGGILMLGSIFLVLGGLDPGSAFGGMGSSREMTMAALLEPTLIMIFATYSFVSGFFTLDGMLSQSLILSSPFLLLSILALVLLALGENARYPVDNPATHLELTMIHEAMILEYSGPYLAILEYASMIKLSVFAFLIGNFIFPTSLVSIGVGPAGIMVALGYALVKIVVIMSLLALLESAIVKMRFYRMNEYATVSFVTAFFGMAAALFSGFLGTSVSYETFFAALAVFFAVFLFGSIRARSVMRYYMLSSLAIAAIAIALSRIDGAGAEHLYFFALGTVLVKVLIVPAFIAYIMNHYKSLAQLQTFLKPTPSYFLAIVILIVAFFAISSVHFLNVIKLSSVLYAAVTLLILGVVKMIINRNVFSQIIGLLVLENGLALFTLVTIQTFPIFIELGIFAVTLISVFILAKLSSNIKELYGSTDTEELRNLTD
;
A
#
# COMPACT_ATOMS: atom_id res chain seq x y z
N MET A 1 -19.94 35.17 3.10
CA MET A 1 -19.86 34.65 4.50
C MET A 1 -20.13 33.15 4.62
N THR A 2 -21.04 32.60 3.82
CA THR A 2 -21.40 31.16 3.80
C THR A 2 -20.23 30.20 3.56
N ALA A 3 -19.23 30.60 2.77
CA ALA A 3 -18.05 29.76 2.46
C ALA A 3 -16.86 29.93 3.43
N VAL A 4 -16.90 30.92 4.33
CA VAL A 4 -15.79 31.22 5.26
C VAL A 4 -15.93 30.41 6.56
N TYR A 5 -17.14 30.32 7.10
CA TYR A 5 -17.40 29.61 8.35
C TYR A 5 -16.98 28.11 8.32
N PRO A 6 -17.27 27.34 7.25
CA PRO A 6 -16.84 25.94 7.16
C PRO A 6 -15.31 25.78 7.17
N ILE A 7 -14.58 26.68 6.51
CA ILE A 7 -13.11 26.69 6.51
C ILE A 7 -12.57 26.94 7.92
N VAL A 8 -13.14 27.93 8.63
CA VAL A 8 -12.69 28.25 9.99
C VAL A 8 -12.95 27.07 10.93
N ILE A 9 -14.12 26.42 10.85
CA ILE A 9 -14.39 25.21 11.63
C ILE A 9 -13.40 24.11 11.30
N GLN A 10 -13.19 23.84 10.00
CA GLN A 10 -12.28 22.80 9.54
C GLN A 10 -10.86 23.04 10.08
N PHE A 11 -10.36 24.26 9.91
CA PHE A 11 -9.03 24.66 10.36
C PHE A 11 -8.89 24.46 11.88
N ILE A 12 -9.81 25.01 12.68
CA ILE A 12 -9.80 24.86 14.13
C ILE A 12 -9.88 23.38 14.52
N PHE A 13 -10.72 22.59 13.86
CA PHE A 13 -10.85 21.16 14.15
C PHE A 13 -9.55 20.40 13.88
N VAL A 14 -8.88 20.64 12.75
CA VAL A 14 -7.60 19.99 12.41
C VAL A 14 -6.53 20.35 13.43
N LEU A 15 -6.44 21.61 13.84
CA LEU A 15 -5.51 22.06 14.89
C LEU A 15 -5.78 21.38 16.23
N LEU A 16 -7.06 21.32 16.63
CA LEU A 16 -7.44 20.68 17.87
C LEU A 16 -7.21 19.18 17.84
N ILE A 17 -7.49 18.47 16.75
CA ILE A 17 -7.37 17.00 16.70
C ILE A 17 -5.93 16.52 16.51
N ALA A 18 -5.02 17.37 16.01
CA ALA A 18 -3.67 16.96 15.64
C ALA A 18 -2.85 16.33 16.79
N PRO A 19 -2.78 16.92 18.00
CA PRO A 19 -2.06 16.29 19.12
C PRO A 19 -2.72 14.99 19.59
N PHE A 20 -4.06 14.91 19.56
CA PHE A 20 -4.80 13.67 19.86
C PHE A 20 -4.46 12.57 18.86
N ALA A 21 -4.38 12.89 17.56
CA ALA A 21 -4.07 11.91 16.52
C ALA A 21 -2.68 11.29 16.72
N ALA A 22 -1.66 12.11 17.01
CA ALA A 22 -0.31 11.61 17.33
C ALA A 22 -0.28 10.79 18.64
N GLY A 23 -1.04 11.20 19.66
CA GLY A 23 -1.18 10.48 20.93
C GLY A 23 -1.88 9.14 20.77
N LEU A 24 -2.90 9.07 19.90
CA LEU A 24 -3.65 7.85 19.61
C LEU A 24 -2.75 6.77 19.01
N VAL A 25 -1.85 7.13 18.09
CA VAL A 25 -0.87 6.17 17.53
C VAL A 25 -0.05 5.54 18.66
N ARG A 26 0.48 6.36 19.58
CA ARG A 26 1.29 5.88 20.72
C ARG A 26 0.48 4.98 21.66
N PHE A 27 -0.77 5.35 21.94
CA PHE A 27 -1.69 4.58 22.79
C PHE A 27 -2.00 3.20 22.19
N VAL A 28 -2.40 3.15 20.91
CA VAL A 28 -2.75 1.89 20.23
C VAL A 28 -1.53 0.98 20.11
N LYS A 29 -0.35 1.52 19.76
CA LYS A 29 0.91 0.73 19.75
C LYS A 29 1.21 0.10 21.11
N ALA A 30 1.05 0.85 22.19
CA ALA A 30 1.29 0.32 23.53
C ALA A 30 0.35 -0.85 23.85
N ARG A 31 -0.94 -0.72 23.50
CA ARG A 31 -1.95 -1.78 23.69
C ARG A 31 -1.66 -3.03 22.86
N LEU A 32 -1.30 -2.87 21.59
CA LEU A 32 -0.90 -3.98 20.71
C LEU A 32 0.34 -4.74 21.23
N GLN A 33 1.20 -4.06 21.98
CA GLN A 33 2.39 -4.64 22.62
C GLN A 33 2.12 -5.19 24.03
N GLY A 34 0.85 -5.24 24.47
CA GLY A 34 0.49 -5.75 25.81
C GLY A 34 0.78 -4.78 26.96
N ARG A 35 1.01 -3.49 26.70
CA ARG A 35 1.26 -2.44 27.70
C ARG A 35 0.04 -1.52 27.85
N GLN A 36 -0.11 -0.87 29.00
CA GLN A 36 -1.23 0.07 29.23
C GLN A 36 -1.14 1.34 28.36
N GLY A 37 0.08 1.87 28.16
CA GLY A 37 0.32 3.06 27.35
C GLY A 37 -0.13 4.38 27.99
N ALA A 38 0.43 5.50 27.52
CA ALA A 38 0.01 6.83 27.93
C ALA A 38 -1.34 7.22 27.30
N SER A 39 -2.09 8.10 27.97
CA SER A 39 -3.34 8.64 27.44
C SER A 39 -3.14 9.33 26.08
N PRO A 40 -4.08 9.20 25.12
CA PRO A 40 -4.04 9.93 23.85
C PRO A 40 -3.98 11.45 23.99
N PHE A 41 -4.39 12.00 25.13
CA PHE A 41 -4.36 13.44 25.42
C PHE A 41 -3.04 13.94 26.01
N LEU A 42 -2.07 13.06 26.28
CA LEU A 42 -0.77 13.46 26.81
C LEU A 42 -0.03 14.50 25.93
N PRO A 43 -0.04 14.40 24.58
CA PRO A 43 0.67 15.37 23.74
C PRO A 43 0.27 16.83 23.95
N TYR A 44 -0.99 17.12 24.32
CA TYR A 44 -1.40 18.49 24.66
C TYR A 44 -0.65 19.03 25.88
N LEU A 45 -0.55 18.23 26.94
CA LEU A 45 0.17 18.60 28.15
C LEU A 45 1.68 18.74 27.88
N THR A 46 2.23 17.84 27.05
CA THR A 46 3.65 17.91 26.65
C THR A 46 3.96 19.20 25.91
N LEU A 47 3.14 19.61 24.94
CA LEU A 47 3.30 20.87 24.21
C LEU A 47 3.20 22.08 25.16
N LEU A 48 2.18 22.10 26.03
CA LEU A 48 2.03 23.16 27.04
C LEU A 48 3.22 23.23 28.00
N THR A 49 3.83 22.09 28.32
CA THR A 49 5.01 22.04 29.17
C THR A 49 6.24 22.56 28.44
N LEU A 50 6.46 22.17 27.19
CA LEU A 50 7.58 22.64 26.37
C LEU A 50 7.52 24.17 26.13
N LEU A 51 6.33 24.72 25.92
CA LEU A 51 6.12 26.17 25.77
C LEU A 51 6.48 26.97 27.03
N LYS A 52 6.47 26.35 28.21
CA LYS A 52 6.84 26.99 29.49
C LYS A 52 8.33 26.86 29.81
N LYS A 53 9.09 26.04 29.08
CA LYS A 53 10.51 25.85 29.33
C LYS A 53 11.32 27.02 28.77
N GLU A 54 12.45 27.27 29.39
CA GLU A 54 13.45 28.21 28.86
C GLU A 54 14.06 27.65 27.56
N MET A 55 14.34 28.56 26.63
CA MET A 55 14.95 28.26 25.36
C MET A 55 16.45 28.55 25.42
N VAL A 56 17.26 27.57 25.02
CA VAL A 56 18.70 27.73 24.83
C VAL A 56 18.97 27.76 23.33
N LEU A 57 19.66 28.80 22.87
CA LEU A 57 20.01 28.99 21.47
C LEU A 57 21.53 28.77 21.27
N PRO A 58 21.95 28.03 20.23
CA PRO A 58 23.36 27.89 19.89
C PRO A 58 23.97 29.25 19.52
N SER A 59 25.19 29.54 20.01
CA SER A 59 25.88 30.80 19.71
C SER A 59 26.29 30.93 18.24
N ALA A 60 26.45 29.81 17.54
CA ALA A 60 26.82 29.74 16.13
C ALA A 60 25.60 29.81 15.17
N SER A 61 24.37 29.87 15.69
CA SER A 61 23.16 29.89 14.87
C SER A 61 22.93 31.25 14.20
N SER A 62 22.43 31.23 12.97
CA SER A 62 22.04 32.41 12.23
C SER A 62 20.56 32.75 12.44
N TRP A 63 20.03 33.69 11.65
CA TRP A 63 18.61 34.03 11.67
C TRP A 63 17.74 32.86 11.18
N ILE A 64 18.30 31.93 10.39
CA ILE A 64 17.61 30.78 9.82
C ILE A 64 17.09 29.88 10.94
N PHE A 65 17.89 29.59 11.97
CA PHE A 65 17.47 28.79 13.12
C PHE A 65 16.23 29.37 13.82
N ARG A 66 16.07 30.71 13.85
CA ARG A 66 14.89 31.35 14.46
C ARG A 66 13.68 31.36 13.53
N ALA A 67 13.91 31.48 12.23
CA ALA A 67 12.85 31.52 11.22
C ALA A 67 12.28 30.13 10.91
N ALA A 68 13.09 29.08 10.95
CA ALA A 68 12.72 27.73 10.53
C ALA A 68 11.49 27.17 11.28
N PRO A 69 11.40 27.21 12.63
CA PRO A 69 10.20 26.74 13.33
C PRO A 69 8.92 27.46 12.91
N LEU A 70 8.99 28.78 12.71
CA LEU A 70 7.83 29.59 12.33
C LEU A 70 7.36 29.29 10.91
N ILE A 71 8.29 29.11 9.98
CA ILE A 71 7.98 28.80 8.58
C ILE A 71 7.47 27.38 8.43
N VAL A 72 8.05 26.41 9.14
CA VAL A 72 7.55 25.03 9.19
C VAL A 72 6.14 25.00 9.77
N LEU A 73 5.87 25.73 10.85
CA LEU A 73 4.51 25.85 11.37
C LEU A 73 3.57 26.52 10.35
N ALA A 74 3.97 27.63 9.75
CA ALA A 74 3.16 28.32 8.74
C ALA A 74 2.80 27.41 7.55
N SER A 75 3.75 26.56 7.12
CA SER A 75 3.49 25.57 6.06
C SER A 75 2.44 24.53 6.51
N ALA A 76 2.55 24.00 7.73
CA ALA A 76 1.59 23.05 8.27
C ALA A 76 0.19 23.67 8.46
N LEU A 77 0.12 24.92 8.94
CA LEU A 77 -1.12 25.68 9.04
C LEU A 77 -1.74 25.93 7.65
N GLY A 78 -0.92 26.27 6.66
CA GLY A 78 -1.35 26.43 5.26
C GLY A 78 -1.98 25.15 4.71
N LEU A 79 -1.37 24.00 4.97
CA LEU A 79 -1.92 22.69 4.57
C LEU A 79 -3.26 22.40 5.26
N ALA A 80 -3.37 22.65 6.57
CA ALA A 80 -4.62 22.45 7.31
C ALA A 80 -5.77 23.34 6.81
N LEU A 81 -5.44 24.50 6.24
CA LEU A 81 -6.40 25.45 5.70
C LEU A 81 -6.84 25.12 4.26
N ILE A 82 -5.89 24.69 3.42
CA ILE A 82 -6.08 24.50 1.98
C ILE A 82 -6.61 23.09 1.64
N VAL A 83 -6.10 22.06 2.33
CA VAL A 83 -6.50 20.68 2.04
C VAL A 83 -7.95 20.46 2.51
N PRO A 84 -8.86 19.98 1.65
CA PRO A 84 -10.23 19.68 2.05
C PRO A 84 -10.25 18.46 2.99
N THR A 85 -10.41 18.71 4.29
CA THR A 85 -10.45 17.64 5.30
C THR A 85 -11.87 17.25 5.70
N ILE A 86 -12.81 18.20 5.79
CA ILE A 86 -14.18 17.96 6.30
C ILE A 86 -15.25 18.45 5.32
N PHE A 87 -15.05 19.63 4.73
CA PHE A 87 -16.04 20.26 3.85
C PHE A 87 -15.52 20.37 2.41
N LEU A 88 -16.44 20.33 1.45
CA LEU A 88 -16.17 20.60 0.03
C LEU A 88 -16.68 21.99 -0.38
N GLY A 89 -15.95 22.68 -1.25
CA GLY A 89 -16.34 23.96 -1.86
C GLY A 89 -15.98 25.21 -1.07
N GLY A 90 -15.06 25.12 -0.09
CA GLY A 90 -14.65 26.24 0.76
C GLY A 90 -14.21 27.48 -0.02
N ALA A 91 -14.20 28.66 0.61
CA ALA A 91 -13.70 29.90 -0.01
C ALA A 91 -12.27 29.78 -0.62
N LEU A 92 -11.43 28.87 -0.11
CA LEU A 92 -10.08 28.58 -0.59
C LEU A 92 -9.99 27.31 -1.44
N ALA A 93 -11.11 26.71 -1.86
CA ALA A 93 -11.12 25.49 -2.67
C ALA A 93 -10.30 25.64 -3.96
N ASN A 94 -10.32 26.81 -4.59
CA ASN A 94 -9.52 27.08 -5.79
C ASN A 94 -8.00 27.12 -5.52
N MET A 95 -7.58 27.36 -4.28
CA MET A 95 -6.17 27.34 -3.88
C MET A 95 -5.69 25.93 -3.51
N SER A 96 -6.57 24.93 -3.53
CA SER A 96 -6.26 23.52 -3.25
C SER A 96 -5.65 22.76 -4.43
N ASP A 97 -5.00 23.46 -5.36
CA ASP A 97 -4.23 22.83 -6.43
C ASP A 97 -3.13 21.93 -5.84
N PHE A 98 -3.02 20.71 -6.35
CA PHE A 98 -2.04 19.74 -5.83
C PHE A 98 -0.59 20.22 -5.97
N LEU A 99 -0.28 21.08 -6.96
CA LEU A 99 1.05 21.68 -7.12
C LEU A 99 1.32 22.73 -6.02
N ILE A 100 0.30 23.50 -5.63
CA ILE A 100 0.41 24.45 -4.51
C ILE A 100 0.63 23.68 -3.21
N VAL A 101 -0.11 22.60 -2.99
CA VAL A 101 0.05 21.72 -1.82
C VAL A 101 1.46 21.12 -1.77
N GLY A 102 1.97 20.62 -2.90
CA GLY A 102 3.35 20.16 -3.02
C GLY A 102 4.38 21.25 -2.71
N GLY A 103 4.19 22.46 -3.23
CA GLY A 103 5.05 23.61 -2.96
C GLY A 103 5.08 24.02 -1.48
N ILE A 104 3.94 23.98 -0.78
CA ILE A 104 3.88 24.26 0.66
C ILE A 104 4.63 23.19 1.47
N LEU A 105 4.47 21.91 1.12
CA LEU A 105 5.24 20.82 1.73
C LEU A 105 6.75 21.01 1.52
N MET A 106 7.16 21.32 0.29
CA MET A 106 8.57 21.56 -0.06
C MET A 106 9.16 22.73 0.72
N LEU A 107 8.41 23.84 0.84
CA LEU A 107 8.84 25.01 1.62
C LEU A 107 9.06 24.67 3.10
N GLY A 108 8.17 23.88 3.70
CA GLY A 108 8.34 23.37 5.07
C GLY A 108 9.60 22.51 5.21
N SER A 109 9.79 21.54 4.31
CA SER A 109 10.95 20.64 4.33
C SER A 109 12.28 21.37 4.12
N ILE A 110 12.35 22.35 3.21
CA ILE A 110 13.56 23.15 2.96
C ILE A 110 13.97 23.90 4.23
N PHE A 111 13.04 24.60 4.90
CA PHE A 111 13.39 25.35 6.10
C PHE A 111 13.72 24.44 7.29
N LEU A 112 13.13 23.26 7.37
CA LEU A 112 13.50 22.27 8.38
C LEU A 112 14.93 21.75 8.17
N VAL A 113 15.31 21.43 6.93
CA VAL A 113 16.67 21.03 6.53
C VAL A 113 17.69 22.15 6.79
N LEU A 114 17.36 23.40 6.39
CA LEU A 114 18.23 24.55 6.66
C LEU A 114 18.37 24.80 8.17
N GLY A 115 17.29 24.68 8.93
CA GLY A 115 17.29 24.81 10.39
C GLY A 115 18.11 23.73 11.11
N GLY A 116 18.24 22.53 10.53
CA GLY A 116 19.11 21.47 11.03
C GLY A 116 20.59 21.68 10.68
N LEU A 117 20.89 22.34 9.55
CA LEU A 117 22.27 22.65 9.13
C LEU A 117 22.86 23.86 9.86
N ASP A 118 22.04 24.86 10.19
CA ASP A 118 22.46 26.16 10.71
C ASP A 118 23.28 26.10 12.03
N PRO A 119 22.97 25.23 13.01
CA PRO A 119 23.78 25.09 14.23
C PRO A 119 25.20 24.54 13.98
N GLY A 120 25.46 23.95 12.80
CA GLY A 120 26.75 23.37 12.45
C GLY A 120 27.08 22.06 13.18
N SER A 121 26.08 21.35 13.73
CA SER A 121 26.31 20.07 14.39
C SER A 121 26.41 18.91 13.39
N ALA A 122 27.22 17.89 13.72
CA ALA A 122 27.42 16.74 12.85
C ALA A 122 26.12 15.97 12.57
N PHE A 123 25.23 15.87 13.56
CA PHE A 123 23.95 15.18 13.44
C PHE A 123 22.94 15.94 12.61
N GLY A 124 22.83 17.26 12.81
CA GLY A 124 21.95 18.12 12.03
C GLY A 124 22.27 18.02 10.54
N GLY A 125 23.55 18.05 10.17
CA GLY A 125 23.99 17.88 8.78
C GLY A 125 23.72 16.49 8.20
N MET A 126 23.96 15.42 8.97
CA MET A 126 23.65 14.05 8.54
C MET A 126 22.15 13.82 8.35
N GLY A 127 21.31 14.31 9.28
CA GLY A 127 19.85 14.23 9.18
C GLY A 127 19.31 15.00 7.97
N SER A 128 19.78 16.24 7.81
CA SER A 128 19.41 17.13 6.71
C SER A 128 19.74 16.56 5.34
N SER A 129 20.93 15.97 5.16
CA SER A 129 21.32 15.29 3.92
C SER A 129 20.42 14.09 3.60
N ARG A 130 20.06 13.31 4.62
CA ARG A 130 19.17 12.14 4.47
C ARG A 130 17.74 12.55 4.12
N GLU A 131 17.19 13.54 4.81
CA GLU A 131 15.85 14.07 4.54
C GLU A 131 15.76 14.61 3.11
N MET A 132 16.74 15.42 2.68
CA MET A 132 16.73 15.99 1.33
C MET A 132 16.80 14.91 0.24
N THR A 133 17.61 13.87 0.47
CA THR A 133 17.67 12.72 -0.44
C THR A 133 16.33 11.98 -0.52
N MET A 134 15.64 11.82 0.62
CA MET A 134 14.32 11.18 0.68
C MET A 134 13.24 11.99 -0.02
N ALA A 135 13.18 13.30 0.29
CA ALA A 135 12.20 14.22 -0.30
C ALA A 135 12.34 14.23 -1.83
N ALA A 136 13.57 14.36 -2.36
CA ALA A 136 13.82 14.36 -3.80
C ALA A 136 13.38 13.05 -4.50
N LEU A 137 13.44 11.91 -3.82
CA LEU A 137 13.00 10.62 -4.37
C LEU A 137 11.47 10.44 -4.28
N LEU A 138 10.81 11.04 -3.30
CA LEU A 138 9.37 10.89 -3.06
C LEU A 138 8.53 11.93 -3.81
N GLU A 139 9.08 13.11 -4.12
CA GLU A 139 8.38 14.19 -4.81
C GLU A 139 7.78 13.78 -6.17
N PRO A 140 8.48 13.05 -7.06
CA PRO A 140 7.87 12.56 -8.30
C PRO A 140 6.66 11.65 -8.05
N THR A 141 6.64 10.90 -6.94
CA THR A 141 5.49 10.06 -6.57
C THR A 141 4.28 10.94 -6.25
N LEU A 142 4.45 12.03 -5.50
CA LEU A 142 3.39 12.96 -5.16
C LEU A 142 2.70 13.49 -6.43
N ILE A 143 3.49 13.92 -7.41
CA ILE A 143 2.98 14.44 -8.69
C ILE A 143 2.21 13.33 -9.42
N MET A 144 2.75 12.12 -9.52
CA MET A 144 2.09 11.01 -10.21
C MET A 144 0.75 10.59 -9.58
N ILE A 145 0.66 10.60 -8.25
CA ILE A 145 -0.59 10.29 -7.53
C ILE A 145 -1.68 11.29 -7.91
N PHE A 146 -1.41 12.58 -7.75
CA PHE A 146 -2.41 13.61 -8.02
C PHE A 146 -2.65 13.83 -9.51
N ALA A 147 -1.66 13.59 -10.37
CA ALA A 147 -1.86 13.59 -11.83
C ALA A 147 -2.84 12.48 -12.25
N THR A 148 -2.76 11.29 -11.63
CA THR A 148 -3.72 10.20 -11.90
C THR A 148 -5.15 10.63 -11.53
N TYR A 149 -5.33 11.20 -10.35
CA TYR A 149 -6.64 11.69 -9.91
C TYR A 149 -7.14 12.88 -10.74
N SER A 150 -6.25 13.80 -11.12
CA SER A 150 -6.57 14.94 -11.99
C SER A 150 -7.06 14.46 -13.35
N PHE A 151 -6.37 13.49 -13.96
CA PHE A 151 -6.75 12.93 -15.25
C PHE A 151 -8.15 12.30 -15.23
N VAL A 152 -8.48 11.55 -14.17
CA VAL A 152 -9.78 10.88 -14.05
C VAL A 152 -10.91 11.86 -13.68
N SER A 153 -10.64 12.79 -12.76
CA SER A 153 -11.64 13.74 -12.25
C SER A 153 -11.88 14.92 -13.20
N GLY A 154 -10.90 15.27 -14.03
CA GLY A 154 -10.88 16.49 -14.84
C GLY A 154 -10.54 17.76 -14.06
N PHE A 155 -10.24 17.68 -12.76
CA PHE A 155 -9.95 18.82 -11.90
C PHE A 155 -8.51 18.78 -11.36
N PHE A 156 -7.85 19.94 -11.35
CA PHE A 156 -6.52 20.12 -10.75
C PHE A 156 -6.58 20.40 -9.24
N THR A 157 -7.74 20.77 -8.71
CA THR A 157 -7.93 21.06 -7.28
C THR A 157 -8.29 19.79 -6.50
N LEU A 158 -7.74 19.64 -5.30
CA LEU A 158 -8.06 18.50 -4.41
C LEU A 158 -9.55 18.47 -4.05
N ASP A 159 -10.19 19.64 -3.91
CA ASP A 159 -11.62 19.76 -3.67
C ASP A 159 -12.44 19.15 -4.83
N GLY A 160 -12.04 19.44 -6.08
CA GLY A 160 -12.65 18.87 -7.27
C GLY A 160 -12.41 17.36 -7.38
N MET A 161 -11.21 16.88 -7.09
CA MET A 161 -10.87 15.45 -7.10
C MET A 161 -11.72 14.63 -6.12
N LEU A 162 -12.10 15.22 -4.98
CA LEU A 162 -12.87 14.57 -3.92
C LEU A 162 -14.39 14.75 -4.06
N SER A 163 -14.85 15.59 -5.00
CA SER A 163 -16.26 15.85 -5.24
C SER A 163 -17.03 14.62 -5.77
N GLN A 164 -16.33 13.65 -6.34
CA GLN A 164 -16.90 12.44 -6.92
C GLN A 164 -16.27 11.19 -6.30
N SER A 165 -17.07 10.13 -6.11
CA SER A 165 -16.58 8.84 -5.63
C SER A 165 -15.94 8.02 -6.77
N LEU A 166 -14.75 8.43 -7.20
CA LEU A 166 -14.09 7.88 -8.39
C LEU A 166 -13.53 6.46 -8.19
N ILE A 167 -13.28 6.03 -6.95
CA ILE A 167 -12.76 4.67 -6.69
C ILE A 167 -13.74 3.62 -7.21
N LEU A 168 -15.05 3.84 -7.04
CA LEU A 168 -16.09 2.90 -7.47
C LEU A 168 -16.18 2.76 -8.99
N SER A 169 -15.76 3.76 -9.76
CA SER A 169 -15.73 3.70 -11.23
C SER A 169 -14.37 3.29 -11.78
N SER A 170 -13.29 3.57 -11.04
CA SER A 170 -11.91 3.49 -11.53
C SER A 170 -11.02 2.75 -10.52
N PRO A 171 -10.93 1.42 -10.60
CA PRO A 171 -10.23 0.59 -9.61
C PRO A 171 -8.72 0.83 -9.55
N PHE A 172 -8.11 1.28 -10.66
CA PHE A 172 -6.69 1.60 -10.71
C PHE A 172 -6.27 2.76 -9.78
N LEU A 173 -7.22 3.57 -9.31
CA LEU A 173 -6.98 4.59 -8.27
C LEU A 173 -6.56 3.97 -6.93
N LEU A 174 -6.84 2.69 -6.68
CA LEU A 174 -6.34 1.97 -5.50
C LEU A 174 -4.80 1.92 -5.48
N LEU A 175 -4.15 1.87 -6.65
CA LEU A 175 -2.69 1.95 -6.73
C LEU A 175 -2.19 3.34 -6.32
N SER A 176 -2.86 4.40 -6.76
CA SER A 176 -2.52 5.77 -6.37
C SER A 176 -2.73 6.00 -4.86
N ILE A 177 -3.75 5.39 -4.25
CA ILE A 177 -3.95 5.41 -2.78
C ILE A 177 -2.84 4.64 -2.07
N LEU A 178 -2.47 3.46 -2.56
CA LEU A 178 -1.37 2.69 -1.99
C LEU A 178 -0.05 3.48 -2.05
N ALA A 179 0.23 4.12 -3.18
CA ALA A 179 1.38 5.01 -3.33
C ALA A 179 1.29 6.23 -2.41
N LEU A 180 0.10 6.79 -2.20
CA LEU A 180 -0.12 7.87 -1.25
C LEU A 180 0.16 7.44 0.20
N VAL A 181 -0.23 6.22 0.59
CA VAL A 181 0.12 5.68 1.92
C VAL A 181 1.63 5.56 2.06
N LEU A 182 2.33 5.05 1.04
CA LEU A 182 3.80 4.97 1.05
C LEU A 182 4.45 6.36 1.11
N LEU A 183 3.98 7.30 0.31
CA LEU A 183 4.41 8.69 0.35
C LEU A 183 4.22 9.29 1.76
N ALA A 184 3.03 9.13 2.34
CA ALA A 184 2.69 9.68 3.64
C ALA A 184 3.56 9.11 4.77
N LEU A 185 3.89 7.81 4.73
CA LEU A 185 4.80 7.20 5.71
C LEU A 185 6.22 7.76 5.61
N GLY A 186 6.70 8.03 4.38
CA GLY A 186 8.01 8.63 4.15
C GLY A 186 8.08 10.08 4.61
N GLU A 187 7.13 10.90 4.15
CA GLU A 187 7.03 12.32 4.48
C GLU A 187 6.83 12.58 5.98
N ASN A 188 6.10 11.72 6.69
CA ASN A 188 5.86 11.90 8.13
C ASN A 188 6.86 11.15 9.03
N ALA A 189 8.01 10.75 8.49
CA ALA A 189 9.08 10.04 9.21
C ALA A 189 8.57 8.83 10.02
N ARG A 190 7.66 8.04 9.43
CA ARG A 190 7.07 6.85 10.07
C ARG A 190 7.69 5.57 9.55
N TYR A 191 7.40 4.45 10.22
CA TYR A 191 7.86 3.14 9.77
C TYR A 191 7.29 2.86 8.37
N PRO A 192 8.08 2.28 7.46
CA PRO A 192 9.43 1.72 7.66
C PRO A 192 10.59 2.71 7.48
N VAL A 193 10.32 3.97 7.12
CA VAL A 193 11.32 4.97 6.72
C VAL A 193 12.12 5.48 7.92
N ASP A 194 11.44 5.98 8.94
CA ASP A 194 12.07 6.40 10.19
C ASP A 194 11.28 5.92 11.43
N ASN A 195 11.85 6.11 12.61
CA ASN A 195 11.20 5.83 13.89
C ASN A 195 11.22 7.06 14.80
N PRO A 196 10.07 7.71 15.04
CA PRO A 196 9.99 8.91 15.87
C PRO A 196 10.20 8.61 17.38
N ALA A 197 10.30 7.34 17.78
CA ALA A 197 10.55 6.97 19.17
C ALA A 197 12.04 6.66 19.45
N THR A 198 12.92 6.70 18.44
CA THR A 198 14.33 6.35 18.60
C THR A 198 15.21 7.57 18.48
N HIS A 199 15.82 7.96 19.60
CA HIS A 199 16.84 9.01 19.65
C HIS A 199 18.28 8.46 19.47
N LEU A 200 18.44 7.39 18.68
CA LEU A 200 19.76 6.81 18.41
C LEU A 200 20.44 7.57 17.27
N GLU A 201 21.30 8.49 17.67
CA GLU A 201 22.10 9.44 16.89
C GLU A 201 22.45 9.02 15.45
N LEU A 202 23.00 7.82 15.25
CA LEU A 202 23.50 7.36 13.93
C LEU A 202 22.42 7.02 12.91
N THR A 203 21.20 6.69 13.36
CA THR A 203 20.12 6.20 12.47
C THR A 203 18.97 7.17 12.29
N MET A 204 19.01 8.32 12.95
CA MET A 204 17.96 9.33 12.87
C MET A 204 18.00 10.03 11.52
N ILE A 205 16.82 10.36 11.00
CA ILE A 205 16.66 11.28 9.86
C ILE A 205 15.99 12.54 10.41
N HIS A 206 14.75 12.41 10.86
CA HIS A 206 13.93 13.57 11.22
C HIS A 206 14.29 14.13 12.60
N GLU A 207 14.44 13.25 13.60
CA GLU A 207 14.85 13.62 14.96
C GLU A 207 16.20 14.33 14.97
N ALA A 208 17.13 13.95 14.07
CA ALA A 208 18.47 14.56 13.98
C ALA A 208 18.43 16.05 13.61
N MET A 209 17.44 16.49 12.83
CA MET A 209 17.32 17.89 12.40
C MET A 209 16.76 18.79 13.51
N ILE A 210 16.02 18.22 14.46
CA ILE A 210 15.39 18.99 15.54
C ILE A 210 16.14 18.93 16.88
N LEU A 211 17.25 18.18 16.97
CA LEU A 211 18.00 17.95 18.22
C LEU A 211 18.45 19.22 18.95
N GLU A 212 18.85 20.24 18.21
CA GLU A 212 19.38 21.49 18.77
C GLU A 212 18.28 22.45 19.25
N TYR A 213 17.01 22.16 18.90
CA TYR A 213 15.89 23.00 19.31
C TYR A 213 15.43 22.65 20.72
N SER A 214 15.16 23.70 21.50
CA SER A 214 14.72 23.57 22.89
C SER A 214 13.51 24.47 23.19
N GLY A 215 12.78 24.12 24.26
CA GLY A 215 11.65 24.89 24.77
C GLY A 215 10.56 25.17 23.72
N PRO A 216 10.13 26.42 23.54
CA PRO A 216 9.04 26.78 22.62
C PRO A 216 9.29 26.42 21.15
N TYR A 217 10.53 26.51 20.64
CA TYR A 217 10.80 26.19 19.23
C TYR A 217 10.63 24.70 18.94
N LEU A 218 11.04 23.84 19.87
CA LEU A 218 10.78 22.41 19.78
C LEU A 218 9.26 22.13 19.81
N ALA A 219 8.51 22.81 20.69
CA ALA A 219 7.05 22.67 20.75
C ALA A 219 6.38 23.05 19.41
N ILE A 220 6.85 24.12 18.76
CA ILE A 220 6.35 24.58 17.47
C ILE A 220 6.60 23.54 16.37
N LEU A 221 7.83 23.00 16.28
CA LEU A 221 8.21 22.00 15.28
C LEU A 221 7.43 20.68 15.47
N GLU A 222 7.33 20.21 16.71
CA GLU A 222 6.55 19.01 17.06
C GLU A 222 5.07 19.19 16.71
N TYR A 223 4.49 20.35 17.02
CA TYR A 223 3.10 20.65 16.69
C TYR A 223 2.88 20.71 15.17
N ALA A 224 3.80 21.31 14.41
CA ALA A 224 3.75 21.33 12.96
C ALA A 224 3.78 19.91 12.37
N SER A 225 4.62 19.01 12.91
CA SER A 225 4.67 17.59 12.52
C SER A 225 3.35 16.86 12.82
N MET A 226 2.73 17.12 13.99
CA MET A 226 1.42 16.54 14.35
C MET A 226 0.31 17.01 13.39
N ILE A 227 0.32 18.28 12.97
CA ILE A 227 -0.61 18.81 11.97
C ILE A 227 -0.39 18.12 10.62
N LYS A 228 0.86 18.07 10.13
CA LYS A 228 1.20 17.43 8.84
C LYS A 228 0.71 15.98 8.80
N LEU A 229 0.99 15.20 9.85
CA LEU A 229 0.52 13.81 9.98
C LEU A 229 -1.01 13.71 9.91
N SER A 230 -1.72 14.60 10.59
CA SER A 230 -3.18 14.60 10.62
C SER A 230 -3.79 14.96 9.27
N VAL A 231 -3.20 15.93 8.56
CA VAL A 231 -3.61 16.30 7.20
C VAL A 231 -3.43 15.12 6.23
N PHE A 232 -2.29 14.43 6.27
CA PHE A 232 -2.08 13.23 5.44
C PHE A 232 -3.09 12.12 5.77
N ALA A 233 -3.40 11.91 7.05
CA ALA A 233 -4.41 10.93 7.46
C ALA A 233 -5.81 11.30 6.94
N PHE A 234 -6.22 12.57 7.03
CA PHE A 234 -7.47 13.02 6.43
C PHE A 234 -7.48 12.84 4.92
N LEU A 235 -6.39 13.20 4.24
CA LEU A 235 -6.27 13.10 2.80
C LEU A 235 -6.43 11.64 2.34
N ILE A 236 -5.73 10.69 2.96
CA ILE A 236 -5.90 9.25 2.70
C ILE A 236 -7.35 8.81 2.95
N GLY A 237 -7.93 9.19 4.10
CA GLY A 237 -9.30 8.82 4.45
C GLY A 237 -10.37 9.40 3.52
N ASN A 238 -10.13 10.62 3.01
CA ASN A 238 -11.01 11.31 2.10
C ASN A 238 -10.97 10.70 0.71
N PHE A 239 -9.79 10.31 0.22
CA PHE A 239 -9.71 9.58 -1.04
C PHE A 239 -10.41 8.22 -0.95
N ILE A 240 -10.21 7.45 0.13
CA ILE A 240 -10.87 6.12 0.29
C ILE A 240 -12.38 6.25 0.44
N PHE A 241 -12.85 7.20 1.25
CA PHE A 241 -14.27 7.41 1.55
C PHE A 241 -14.68 8.88 1.36
N PRO A 242 -14.87 9.34 0.10
CA PRO A 242 -15.18 10.74 -0.20
C PRO A 242 -16.60 11.13 0.19
N THR A 243 -17.54 10.18 0.25
CA THR A 243 -18.96 10.40 0.58
C THR A 243 -19.23 10.95 1.98
N SER A 244 -18.23 10.99 2.83
CA SER A 244 -18.33 11.56 4.19
C SER A 244 -17.95 13.03 4.26
N LEU A 245 -17.44 13.60 3.16
CA LEU A 245 -17.28 15.04 3.04
C LEU A 245 -18.63 15.69 2.77
N VAL A 246 -18.88 16.82 3.41
CA VAL A 246 -20.16 17.52 3.33
C VAL A 246 -20.00 18.80 2.50
N SER A 247 -20.88 19.01 1.52
CA SER A 247 -20.91 20.23 0.73
C SER A 247 -21.38 21.44 1.56
N ILE A 248 -21.06 22.65 1.10
CA ILE A 248 -21.46 23.88 1.78
C ILE A 248 -22.97 24.09 1.66
N GLY A 249 -23.58 24.61 2.73
CA GLY A 249 -25.00 24.95 2.79
C GLY A 249 -25.84 23.99 3.63
N VAL A 250 -25.21 22.95 4.21
CA VAL A 250 -25.90 22.05 5.15
C VAL A 250 -26.09 22.76 6.49
N GLY A 251 -27.27 22.59 7.09
CA GLY A 251 -27.61 23.17 8.39
C GLY A 251 -26.70 22.68 9.53
N PRO A 252 -26.82 23.26 10.75
CA PRO A 252 -25.95 22.95 11.89
C PRO A 252 -25.84 21.46 12.24
N ALA A 253 -26.92 20.69 12.03
CA ALA A 253 -26.93 19.25 12.24
C ALA A 253 -25.95 18.50 11.31
N GLY A 254 -25.86 18.90 10.03
CA GLY A 254 -24.94 18.27 9.10
C GLY A 254 -23.47 18.60 9.36
N ILE A 255 -23.19 19.78 9.92
CA ILE A 255 -21.85 20.13 10.41
C ILE A 255 -21.42 19.18 11.53
N MET A 256 -22.31 18.89 12.49
CA MET A 256 -22.01 17.95 13.58
C MET A 256 -21.77 16.53 13.08
N VAL A 257 -22.56 16.09 12.08
CA VAL A 257 -22.35 14.79 11.43
C VAL A 257 -21.01 14.75 10.69
N ALA A 258 -20.63 15.81 9.97
CA ALA A 258 -19.34 15.90 9.28
C ALA A 258 -18.16 15.81 10.25
N LEU A 259 -18.23 16.52 11.38
CA LEU A 259 -17.23 16.45 12.45
C LEU A 259 -17.14 15.05 13.06
N GLY A 260 -18.29 14.37 13.25
CA GLY A 260 -18.35 12.98 13.69
C GLY A 260 -17.63 12.03 12.74
N TYR A 261 -17.91 12.13 11.43
CA TYR A 261 -17.21 11.33 10.42
C TYR A 261 -15.70 11.62 10.38
N ALA A 262 -15.30 12.90 10.49
CA ALA A 262 -13.90 13.30 10.53
C ALA A 262 -13.17 12.68 11.75
N LEU A 263 -13.81 12.67 12.92
CA LEU A 263 -13.26 12.05 14.12
C LEU A 263 -13.09 10.53 13.96
N VAL A 264 -14.12 9.85 13.45
CA VAL A 264 -14.06 8.41 13.18
C VAL A 264 -12.94 8.08 12.19
N LYS A 265 -12.79 8.87 11.12
CA LYS A 265 -11.72 8.70 10.13
C LYS A 265 -10.34 8.77 10.76
N ILE A 266 -10.08 9.79 11.58
CA ILE A 266 -8.80 9.92 12.27
C ILE A 266 -8.55 8.76 13.21
N VAL A 267 -9.55 8.34 13.98
CA VAL A 267 -9.41 7.21 14.91
C VAL A 267 -9.05 5.93 14.15
N VAL A 268 -9.75 5.64 13.05
CA VAL A 268 -9.50 4.45 12.23
C VAL A 268 -8.11 4.51 11.59
N ILE A 269 -7.76 5.60 10.91
CA ILE A 269 -6.50 5.69 10.16
C ILE A 269 -5.29 5.71 11.08
N MET A 270 -5.35 6.42 12.21
CA MET A 270 -4.25 6.42 13.18
C MET A 270 -4.11 5.06 13.88
N SER A 271 -5.21 4.33 14.11
CA SER A 271 -5.15 2.96 14.62
C SER A 271 -4.54 1.99 13.60
N LEU A 272 -4.88 2.15 12.31
CA LEU A 272 -4.25 1.39 11.22
C LEU A 272 -2.76 1.71 11.08
N LEU A 273 -2.37 2.98 11.22
CA LEU A 273 -0.96 3.38 11.27
C LEU A 273 -0.24 2.71 12.44
N ALA A 274 -0.84 2.70 13.63
CA ALA A 274 -0.27 2.02 14.79
C ALA A 274 -0.10 0.50 14.59
N LEU A 275 -1.07 -0.15 13.95
CA LEU A 275 -0.98 -1.56 13.55
C LEU A 275 0.18 -1.78 12.57
N LEU A 276 0.29 -0.94 11.55
CA LEU A 276 1.36 -1.00 10.54
C LEU A 276 2.74 -0.80 11.19
N GLU A 277 2.90 0.23 12.02
CA GLU A 277 4.15 0.50 12.74
C GLU A 277 4.51 -0.60 13.76
N SER A 278 3.54 -1.42 14.19
CA SER A 278 3.78 -2.56 15.09
C SER A 278 4.12 -3.85 14.34
N ALA A 279 3.70 -3.96 13.08
CA ALA A 279 3.94 -5.12 12.21
C ALA A 279 5.23 -5.01 11.38
N ILE A 280 5.71 -3.78 11.14
CA ILE A 280 6.85 -3.50 10.24
C ILE A 280 8.09 -3.07 11.04
N VAL A 281 9.26 -3.46 10.54
CA VAL A 281 10.57 -3.07 11.08
C VAL A 281 11.15 -1.91 10.30
N LYS A 282 11.88 -1.01 10.99
CA LYS A 282 12.61 0.11 10.37
C LYS A 282 13.60 -0.43 9.32
N MET A 283 13.57 0.14 8.12
CA MET A 283 14.51 -0.21 7.06
C MET A 283 15.82 0.55 7.22
N ARG A 284 16.91 -0.04 6.71
CA ARG A 284 18.21 0.65 6.63
C ARG A 284 18.14 1.75 5.57
N PHE A 285 18.82 2.87 5.81
CA PHE A 285 18.83 4.03 4.91
C PHE A 285 19.19 3.67 3.46
N TYR A 286 20.13 2.74 3.23
CA TYR A 286 20.51 2.28 1.89
C TYR A 286 19.35 1.67 1.07
N ARG A 287 18.31 1.15 1.75
CA ARG A 287 17.13 0.56 1.10
C ARG A 287 16.01 1.58 0.88
N MET A 288 16.22 2.84 1.24
CA MET A 288 15.22 3.87 1.02
C MET A 288 15.00 4.18 -0.46
N ASN A 289 16.04 4.03 -1.29
CA ASN A 289 15.85 4.13 -2.73
C ASN A 289 14.91 3.03 -3.26
N GLU A 290 15.00 1.80 -2.71
CA GLU A 290 14.04 0.73 -3.03
C GLU A 290 12.61 1.13 -2.64
N TYR A 291 12.44 1.73 -1.45
CA TYR A 291 11.15 2.19 -0.96
C TYR A 291 10.52 3.25 -1.85
N ALA A 292 11.28 4.30 -2.17
CA ALA A 292 10.81 5.39 -3.02
C ALA A 292 10.51 4.89 -4.45
N THR A 293 11.34 3.98 -4.97
CA THR A 293 11.09 3.34 -6.27
C THR A 293 9.79 2.54 -6.25
N VAL A 294 9.50 1.76 -5.20
CA VAL A 294 8.23 1.02 -5.07
C VAL A 294 7.04 1.98 -5.02
N SER A 295 7.16 3.07 -4.26
CA SER A 295 6.13 4.12 -4.19
C SER A 295 5.86 4.72 -5.58
N PHE A 296 6.92 5.16 -6.27
CA PHE A 296 6.83 5.76 -7.60
C PHE A 296 6.26 4.81 -8.64
N VAL A 297 6.77 3.57 -8.71
CA VAL A 297 6.31 2.56 -9.66
C VAL A 297 4.82 2.24 -9.44
N THR A 298 4.38 2.16 -8.19
CA THR A 298 2.96 1.95 -7.87
C THR A 298 2.09 3.11 -8.38
N ALA A 299 2.51 4.36 -8.14
CA ALA A 299 1.81 5.53 -8.67
C ALA A 299 1.81 5.57 -10.21
N PHE A 300 2.95 5.24 -10.82
CA PHE A 300 3.11 5.19 -12.27
C PHE A 300 2.19 4.16 -12.93
N PHE A 301 2.05 2.96 -12.36
CA PHE A 301 1.10 1.96 -12.87
C PHE A 301 -0.36 2.43 -12.74
N GLY A 302 -0.70 3.16 -11.67
CA GLY A 302 -2.02 3.82 -11.54
C GLY A 302 -2.27 4.80 -12.68
N MET A 303 -1.31 5.68 -12.96
CA MET A 303 -1.39 6.65 -14.06
C MET A 303 -1.42 5.98 -15.44
N ALA A 304 -0.58 4.97 -15.68
CA ALA A 304 -0.56 4.24 -16.94
C ALA A 304 -1.90 3.55 -17.22
N ALA A 305 -2.51 2.93 -16.20
CA ALA A 305 -3.84 2.35 -16.32
C ALA A 305 -4.92 3.41 -16.58
N ALA A 306 -4.82 4.59 -15.96
CA ALA A 306 -5.73 5.70 -16.21
C ALA A 306 -5.64 6.19 -17.66
N LEU A 307 -4.42 6.43 -18.16
CA LEU A 307 -4.17 6.83 -19.54
C LEU A 307 -4.66 5.78 -20.54
N PHE A 308 -4.43 4.50 -20.26
CA PHE A 308 -4.88 3.39 -21.11
C PHE A 308 -6.41 3.32 -21.17
N SER A 309 -7.09 3.48 -20.02
CA SER A 309 -8.55 3.56 -19.96
C SER A 309 -9.09 4.76 -20.76
N GLY A 310 -8.44 5.92 -20.65
CA GLY A 310 -8.79 7.11 -21.41
C GLY A 310 -8.58 6.95 -22.92
N PHE A 311 -7.48 6.31 -23.33
CA PHE A 311 -7.16 6.05 -24.74
C PHE A 311 -8.15 5.08 -25.41
N LEU A 312 -8.54 4.02 -24.70
CA LEU A 312 -9.49 3.02 -25.23
C LEU A 312 -10.95 3.48 -25.15
N GLY A 313 -11.25 4.56 -24.42
CA GLY A 313 -12.63 5.01 -24.17
C GLY A 313 -13.48 4.01 -23.39
N THR A 314 -12.86 2.99 -22.76
CA THR A 314 -13.54 1.97 -21.96
C THR A 314 -13.09 2.08 -20.50
N SER A 315 -14.07 2.06 -19.59
CA SER A 315 -13.78 2.02 -18.16
C SER A 315 -13.23 0.65 -17.78
N VAL A 316 -12.08 0.64 -17.13
CA VAL A 316 -11.47 -0.58 -16.58
C VAL A 316 -12.33 -1.05 -15.41
N SER A 317 -13.05 -2.16 -15.58
CA SER A 317 -13.86 -2.75 -14.52
C SER A 317 -12.99 -3.42 -13.44
N TYR A 318 -13.57 -3.68 -12.26
CA TYR A 318 -12.82 -4.26 -11.14
C TYR A 318 -12.27 -5.66 -11.45
N GLU A 319 -13.04 -6.51 -12.13
CA GLU A 319 -12.61 -7.85 -12.52
C GLU A 319 -11.45 -7.80 -13.52
N THR A 320 -11.43 -6.83 -14.45
CA THR A 320 -10.30 -6.64 -15.38
C THR A 320 -9.03 -6.20 -14.64
N PHE A 321 -9.16 -5.28 -13.68
CA PHE A 321 -8.05 -4.79 -12.88
C PHE A 321 -7.42 -5.88 -12.02
N PHE A 322 -8.23 -6.63 -11.27
CA PHE A 322 -7.71 -7.71 -10.43
C PHE A 322 -7.21 -8.90 -11.24
N ALA A 323 -7.77 -9.17 -12.43
CA ALA A 323 -7.24 -10.17 -13.36
C ALA A 323 -5.82 -9.80 -13.82
N ALA A 324 -5.59 -8.55 -14.21
CA ALA A 324 -4.26 -8.06 -14.56
C ALA A 324 -3.29 -8.17 -13.37
N LEU A 325 -3.74 -7.84 -12.16
CA LEU A 325 -2.94 -7.93 -10.94
C LEU A 325 -2.58 -9.39 -10.57
N ALA A 326 -3.52 -10.33 -10.73
CA ALA A 326 -3.30 -11.75 -10.48
C ALA A 326 -2.20 -12.31 -11.39
N VAL A 327 -2.27 -11.96 -12.67
CA VAL A 327 -1.29 -12.32 -13.70
C VAL A 327 0.05 -11.64 -13.44
N PHE A 328 0.07 -10.35 -13.10
CA PHE A 328 1.27 -9.61 -12.74
C PHE A 328 2.04 -10.31 -11.62
N PHE A 329 1.37 -10.63 -10.51
CA PHE A 329 2.01 -11.36 -9.41
C PHE A 329 2.46 -12.77 -9.80
N ALA A 330 1.73 -13.46 -10.69
CA ALA A 330 2.15 -14.76 -11.20
C ALA A 330 3.43 -14.68 -12.06
N VAL A 331 3.62 -13.60 -12.84
CA VAL A 331 4.88 -13.35 -13.57
C VAL A 331 6.04 -13.12 -12.59
N PHE A 332 5.83 -12.32 -11.54
CA PHE A 332 6.84 -12.11 -10.48
C PHE A 332 7.19 -13.40 -9.74
N LEU A 333 6.19 -14.24 -9.47
CA LEU A 333 6.39 -15.58 -8.93
C LEU A 333 7.24 -16.43 -9.88
N PHE A 334 6.95 -16.40 -11.18
CA PHE A 334 7.58 -17.24 -12.19
C PHE A 334 9.11 -17.05 -12.22
N GLY A 335 9.58 -15.80 -12.18
CA GLY A 335 11.02 -15.48 -12.15
C GLY A 335 11.68 -15.47 -10.76
N SER A 336 10.93 -15.71 -9.70
CA SER A 336 11.47 -15.74 -8.34
C SER A 336 12.10 -17.09 -8.00
N ILE A 337 13.29 -17.05 -7.39
CA ILE A 337 14.05 -18.24 -6.95
C ILE A 337 13.95 -18.45 -5.43
N ARG A 338 13.74 -17.38 -4.66
CA ARG A 338 13.64 -17.47 -3.20
C ARG A 338 12.24 -17.90 -2.81
N ALA A 339 12.12 -19.03 -2.12
CA ALA A 339 10.83 -19.58 -1.69
C ALA A 339 9.96 -18.58 -0.90
N ARG A 340 10.55 -17.77 -0.02
CA ARG A 340 9.79 -16.72 0.68
C ARG A 340 9.19 -15.68 -0.27
N SER A 341 9.90 -15.30 -1.33
CA SER A 341 9.39 -14.37 -2.35
C SER A 341 8.33 -15.03 -3.21
N VAL A 342 8.57 -16.28 -3.62
CA VAL A 342 7.61 -17.08 -4.39
C VAL A 342 6.27 -17.21 -3.64
N MET A 343 6.31 -17.57 -2.35
CA MET A 343 5.10 -17.70 -1.54
C MET A 343 4.38 -16.36 -1.36
N ARG A 344 5.10 -15.25 -1.20
CA ARG A 344 4.49 -13.91 -1.14
C ARG A 344 3.77 -13.55 -2.44
N TYR A 345 4.39 -13.79 -3.59
CA TYR A 345 3.74 -13.52 -4.88
C TYR A 345 2.57 -14.46 -5.15
N TYR A 346 2.65 -15.72 -4.70
CA TYR A 346 1.53 -16.66 -4.75
C TYR A 346 0.33 -16.17 -3.92
N MET A 347 0.59 -15.70 -2.69
CA MET A 347 -0.43 -15.12 -1.81
C MET A 347 -1.09 -13.90 -2.46
N LEU A 348 -0.30 -12.98 -3.03
CA LEU A 348 -0.80 -11.77 -3.67
C LEU A 348 -1.61 -12.08 -4.94
N SER A 349 -1.16 -13.04 -5.74
CA SER A 349 -1.91 -13.53 -6.91
C SER A 349 -3.24 -14.17 -6.50
N SER A 350 -3.23 -15.01 -5.45
CA SER A 350 -4.44 -15.66 -4.93
C SER A 350 -5.41 -14.67 -4.27
N LEU A 351 -4.91 -13.63 -3.63
CA LEU A 351 -5.73 -12.55 -3.09
C LEU A 351 -6.38 -11.72 -4.21
N ALA A 352 -5.67 -11.47 -5.31
CA ALA A 352 -6.25 -10.86 -6.49
C ALA A 352 -7.36 -11.73 -7.09
N ILE A 353 -7.21 -13.06 -7.09
CA ILE A 353 -8.26 -14.01 -7.52
C ILE A 353 -9.51 -13.92 -6.62
N ALA A 354 -9.34 -13.87 -5.30
CA ALA A 354 -10.47 -13.64 -4.40
C ALA A 354 -11.17 -12.29 -4.67
N ALA A 355 -10.40 -11.25 -4.99
CA ALA A 355 -10.94 -9.94 -5.35
C ALA A 355 -11.69 -9.94 -6.70
N ILE A 356 -11.27 -10.77 -7.67
CA ILE A 356 -12.01 -11.00 -8.92
C ILE A 356 -13.40 -11.60 -8.60
N ALA A 357 -13.48 -12.61 -7.73
CA ALA A 357 -14.77 -13.20 -7.37
C ALA A 357 -15.72 -12.18 -6.71
N ILE A 358 -15.20 -11.32 -5.82
CA ILE A 358 -15.98 -10.22 -5.24
C ILE A 358 -16.37 -9.19 -6.32
N ALA A 359 -15.50 -8.89 -7.29
CA ALA A 359 -15.85 -7.99 -8.39
C ALA A 359 -16.99 -8.55 -9.24
N LEU A 360 -16.93 -9.83 -9.61
CA LEU A 360 -17.97 -10.53 -10.36
C LEU A 360 -19.31 -10.57 -9.60
N SER A 361 -19.27 -10.65 -8.27
CA SER A 361 -20.49 -10.65 -7.43
C SER A 361 -21.36 -9.40 -7.62
N ARG A 362 -20.75 -8.27 -7.98
CA ARG A 362 -21.46 -7.01 -8.24
C ARG A 362 -22.21 -7.02 -9.58
N ILE A 363 -21.81 -7.90 -10.50
CA ILE A 363 -22.40 -8.02 -11.83
C ILE A 363 -23.60 -8.99 -11.80
N ASP A 364 -23.49 -10.11 -11.10
CA ASP A 364 -24.50 -11.18 -11.13
C ASP A 364 -25.74 -10.92 -10.23
N GLY A 365 -25.65 -10.05 -9.22
CA GLY A 365 -26.80 -9.59 -8.44
C GLY A 365 -27.49 -10.66 -7.57
N ALA A 366 -28.33 -11.50 -8.17
CA ALA A 366 -29.12 -12.55 -7.50
C ALA A 366 -28.49 -13.94 -7.72
N GLY A 367 -27.79 -14.46 -6.71
CA GLY A 367 -27.06 -15.74 -6.78
C GLY A 367 -25.57 -15.67 -6.43
N ALA A 368 -25.06 -14.48 -6.06
CA ALA A 368 -23.64 -14.23 -5.83
C ALA A 368 -23.07 -14.79 -4.50
N GLU A 369 -23.87 -15.48 -3.69
CA GLU A 369 -23.42 -16.05 -2.42
C GLU A 369 -22.24 -17.02 -2.60
N HIS A 370 -22.26 -17.81 -3.67
CA HIS A 370 -21.18 -18.72 -4.03
C HIS A 370 -19.87 -17.97 -4.32
N LEU A 371 -19.91 -16.79 -4.95
CA LEU A 371 -18.71 -15.98 -5.22
C LEU A 371 -18.07 -15.43 -3.94
N TYR A 372 -18.88 -15.03 -2.95
CA TYR A 372 -18.38 -14.62 -1.64
C TYR A 372 -17.77 -15.81 -0.89
N PHE A 373 -18.41 -16.98 -0.96
CA PHE A 373 -17.88 -18.21 -0.37
C PHE A 373 -16.56 -18.63 -1.02
N PHE A 374 -16.47 -18.59 -2.35
CA PHE A 374 -15.24 -18.82 -3.09
C PHE A 374 -14.14 -17.83 -2.71
N ALA A 375 -14.45 -16.54 -2.60
CA ALA A 375 -13.49 -15.51 -2.21
C ALA A 375 -12.94 -15.77 -0.80
N LEU A 376 -13.84 -16.06 0.16
CA LEU A 376 -13.47 -16.40 1.54
C LEU A 376 -12.62 -17.68 1.59
N GLY A 377 -13.05 -18.74 0.89
CA GLY A 377 -12.34 -20.01 0.79
C GLY A 377 -10.94 -19.82 0.18
N THR A 378 -10.81 -19.00 -0.86
CA THR A 378 -9.52 -18.66 -1.48
C THR A 378 -8.61 -17.92 -0.50
N VAL A 379 -9.11 -16.97 0.27
CA VAL A 379 -8.31 -16.26 1.28
C VAL A 379 -7.88 -17.23 2.39
N LEU A 380 -8.80 -17.97 2.97
CA LEU A 380 -8.50 -18.90 4.06
C LEU A 380 -7.53 -19.99 3.61
N VAL A 381 -7.81 -20.65 2.49
CA VAL A 381 -7.03 -21.80 2.02
C VAL A 381 -5.75 -21.36 1.32
N LYS A 382 -5.85 -20.53 0.27
CA LYS A 382 -4.71 -20.23 -0.60
C LYS A 382 -3.84 -19.07 -0.13
N VAL A 383 -4.40 -18.10 0.60
CA VAL A 383 -3.62 -16.96 1.14
C VAL A 383 -3.06 -17.26 2.53
N LEU A 384 -3.77 -18.02 3.37
CA LEU A 384 -3.33 -18.31 4.75
C LEU A 384 -2.80 -19.74 4.93
N ILE A 385 -3.63 -20.77 4.71
CA ILE A 385 -3.31 -22.16 5.07
C ILE A 385 -2.17 -22.73 4.21
N VAL A 386 -2.26 -22.67 2.88
CA VAL A 386 -1.25 -23.24 1.97
C VAL A 386 0.13 -22.61 2.21
N PRO A 387 0.28 -21.28 2.30
CA PRO A 387 1.57 -20.66 2.63
C PRO A 387 2.09 -21.00 4.01
N ALA A 388 1.23 -21.05 5.03
CA ALA A 388 1.63 -21.45 6.39
C ALA A 388 2.12 -22.90 6.43
N PHE A 389 1.44 -23.80 5.71
CA PHE A 389 1.79 -25.22 5.63
C PHE A 389 3.11 -25.44 4.88
N ILE A 390 3.30 -24.79 3.72
CA ILE A 390 4.56 -24.83 2.98
C ILE A 390 5.71 -24.27 3.84
N ALA A 391 5.49 -23.16 4.55
CA ALA A 391 6.50 -22.59 5.45
C ALA A 391 6.84 -23.55 6.61
N TYR A 392 5.85 -24.23 7.18
CA TYR A 392 6.06 -25.24 8.22
C TYR A 392 6.97 -26.39 7.74
N ILE A 393 6.69 -26.94 6.56
CA ILE A 393 7.49 -28.03 5.97
C ILE A 393 8.90 -27.57 5.63
N MET A 394 9.05 -26.38 5.03
CA MET A 394 10.35 -25.81 4.71
C MET A 394 11.23 -25.59 5.95
N ASN A 395 10.63 -25.24 7.08
CA ASN A 395 11.36 -25.05 8.34
C ASN A 395 11.81 -26.39 8.94
N HIS A 396 11.02 -27.46 8.79
CA HIS A 396 11.41 -28.81 9.20
C HIS A 396 12.48 -29.42 8.29
N TYR A 397 12.40 -29.17 6.98
CA TYR A 397 13.30 -29.71 5.97
C TYR A 397 14.03 -28.59 5.23
N LYS A 398 15.01 -27.94 5.88
CA LYS A 398 15.77 -26.77 5.33
C LYS A 398 16.35 -27.01 3.93
N SER A 399 16.65 -28.25 3.61
CA SER A 399 17.16 -28.69 2.32
C SER A 399 16.14 -28.59 1.17
N LEU A 400 14.83 -28.57 1.47
CA LEU A 400 13.75 -28.29 0.50
C LEU A 400 13.58 -26.78 0.24
N ALA A 401 14.26 -25.92 1.00
CA ALA A 401 14.10 -24.47 0.88
C ALA A 401 14.84 -23.86 -0.33
N GLN A 402 15.78 -24.61 -0.92
CA GLN A 402 16.46 -24.19 -2.15
C GLN A 402 15.65 -24.65 -3.36
N LEU A 403 14.86 -23.73 -3.91
CA LEU A 403 14.13 -23.98 -5.16
C LEU A 403 15.13 -23.96 -6.31
N GLN A 404 15.48 -25.14 -6.81
CA GLN A 404 16.31 -25.28 -8.00
C GLN A 404 15.43 -25.13 -9.24
N THR A 405 15.67 -24.07 -10.02
CA THR A 405 15.03 -23.79 -11.31
C THR A 405 16.04 -23.96 -12.44
N PHE A 406 15.60 -24.51 -13.57
CA PHE A 406 16.46 -24.63 -14.76
C PHE A 406 16.84 -23.26 -15.34
N LEU A 407 15.93 -22.29 -15.27
CA LEU A 407 16.16 -20.93 -15.77
C LEU A 407 16.55 -19.97 -14.65
N LYS A 408 17.46 -19.05 -14.97
CA LYS A 408 17.76 -17.85 -14.16
C LYS A 408 16.56 -16.88 -14.18
N PRO A 409 16.51 -15.86 -13.28
CA PRO A 409 15.34 -14.97 -13.17
C PRO A 409 15.05 -14.21 -14.47
N THR A 410 16.08 -13.62 -15.10
CA THR A 410 15.93 -12.81 -16.31
C THR A 410 15.28 -13.54 -17.50
N PRO A 411 15.77 -14.72 -17.94
CA PRO A 411 15.10 -15.46 -19.01
C PRO A 411 13.72 -15.99 -18.60
N SER A 412 13.49 -16.23 -17.31
CA SER A 412 12.16 -16.63 -16.82
C SER A 412 11.13 -15.52 -17.02
N TYR A 413 11.47 -14.26 -16.71
CA TYR A 413 10.57 -13.13 -16.97
C TYR A 413 10.31 -12.92 -18.46
N PHE A 414 11.33 -13.05 -19.30
CA PHE A 414 11.17 -12.95 -20.75
C PHE A 414 10.21 -14.02 -21.28
N LEU A 415 10.41 -15.29 -20.88
CA LEU A 415 9.53 -16.39 -21.27
C LEU A 415 8.08 -16.15 -20.80
N ALA A 416 7.88 -15.66 -19.57
CA ALA A 416 6.55 -15.34 -19.07
C ALA A 416 5.84 -14.24 -19.92
N ILE A 417 6.58 -13.23 -20.37
CA ILE A 417 6.05 -12.18 -21.26
C ILE A 417 5.70 -12.76 -22.65
N VAL A 418 6.54 -13.64 -23.20
CA VAL A 418 6.22 -14.31 -24.47
C VAL A 418 4.95 -15.16 -24.33
N ILE A 419 4.80 -15.90 -23.23
CA ILE A 419 3.59 -16.69 -22.93
C ILE A 419 2.35 -15.80 -22.87
N LEU A 420 2.43 -14.65 -22.20
CA LEU A 420 1.36 -13.66 -22.14
C LEU A 420 0.91 -13.18 -23.53
N ILE A 421 1.87 -12.79 -24.37
CA ILE A 421 1.61 -12.29 -25.72
C ILE A 421 0.96 -13.39 -26.57
N VAL A 422 1.53 -14.60 -26.54
CA VAL A 422 1.00 -15.74 -27.29
C VAL A 422 -0.39 -16.12 -26.82
N ALA A 423 -0.63 -16.18 -25.51
CA ALA A 423 -1.96 -16.45 -24.95
C ALA A 423 -2.97 -15.39 -25.40
N PHE A 424 -2.55 -14.13 -25.53
CA PHE A 424 -3.46 -13.04 -25.92
C PHE A 424 -3.89 -13.20 -27.37
N PHE A 425 -2.93 -13.37 -28.27
CA PHE A 425 -3.22 -13.58 -29.68
C PHE A 425 -4.00 -14.89 -29.92
N ALA A 426 -3.65 -15.97 -29.22
CA ALA A 426 -4.34 -17.26 -29.32
C ALA A 426 -5.81 -17.15 -28.88
N ILE A 427 -6.11 -16.46 -27.78
CA ILE A 427 -7.49 -16.33 -27.29
C ILE A 427 -8.27 -15.33 -28.16
N SER A 428 -7.64 -14.24 -28.58
CA SER A 428 -8.28 -13.21 -29.42
C SER A 428 -8.67 -13.72 -30.82
N SER A 429 -7.98 -14.74 -31.34
CA SER A 429 -8.24 -15.34 -32.65
C SER A 429 -9.31 -16.45 -32.62
N VAL A 430 -9.73 -16.90 -31.43
CA VAL A 430 -10.71 -17.96 -31.28
C VAL A 430 -12.10 -17.35 -31.02
N HIS A 431 -12.93 -17.30 -32.06
CA HIS A 431 -14.36 -17.03 -31.92
C HIS A 431 -15.09 -18.26 -31.38
N PHE A 432 -15.03 -18.49 -30.06
CA PHE A 432 -15.91 -19.51 -29.44
C PHE A 432 -17.37 -19.14 -29.73
N LEU A 433 -18.06 -20.04 -30.42
CA LEU A 433 -19.49 -19.98 -30.79
C LEU A 433 -20.35 -19.44 -29.64
N ASN A 434 -20.67 -18.14 -29.59
CA ASN A 434 -21.69 -17.42 -28.80
C ASN A 434 -22.05 -17.85 -27.35
N VAL A 435 -21.32 -18.78 -26.72
CA VAL A 435 -21.65 -19.43 -25.45
C VAL A 435 -20.77 -18.91 -24.31
N ILE A 436 -19.55 -18.43 -24.61
CA ILE A 436 -18.63 -17.88 -23.61
C ILE A 436 -18.28 -16.45 -24.01
N LYS A 437 -18.63 -15.47 -23.17
CA LYS A 437 -18.17 -14.09 -23.34
C LYS A 437 -16.65 -14.05 -23.13
N LEU A 438 -15.90 -13.69 -24.16
CA LEU A 438 -14.47 -13.39 -24.08
C LEU A 438 -14.26 -12.23 -23.10
N SER A 439 -13.88 -12.56 -21.87
CA SER A 439 -13.59 -11.60 -20.81
C SER A 439 -12.10 -11.55 -20.50
N SER A 440 -11.63 -10.44 -19.95
CA SER A 440 -10.26 -10.30 -19.43
C SER A 440 -9.92 -11.35 -18.37
N VAL A 441 -10.93 -11.82 -17.63
CA VAL A 441 -10.76 -12.85 -16.60
C VAL A 441 -10.47 -14.20 -17.24
N LEU A 442 -11.09 -14.53 -18.38
CA LEU A 442 -10.77 -15.73 -19.15
C LEU A 442 -9.33 -15.70 -19.66
N TYR A 443 -8.88 -14.55 -20.16
CA TYR A 443 -7.49 -14.34 -20.58
C TYR A 443 -6.50 -14.59 -19.43
N ALA A 444 -6.79 -14.04 -18.24
CA ALA A 444 -5.99 -14.27 -17.05
C ALA A 444 -6.00 -15.75 -16.63
N ALA A 445 -7.15 -16.42 -16.66
CA ALA A 445 -7.29 -17.83 -16.31
C ALA A 445 -6.41 -18.73 -17.18
N VAL A 446 -6.49 -18.59 -18.51
CA VAL A 446 -5.70 -19.37 -19.46
C VAL A 446 -4.21 -19.05 -19.34
N THR A 447 -3.87 -17.77 -19.15
CA THR A 447 -2.47 -17.36 -18.93
C THR A 447 -1.89 -18.00 -17.66
N LEU A 448 -2.63 -18.01 -16.55
CA LEU A 448 -2.20 -18.68 -15.31
C LEU A 448 -2.07 -20.19 -15.49
N LEU A 449 -2.96 -20.83 -16.25
CA LEU A 449 -2.84 -22.24 -16.60
C LEU A 449 -1.52 -22.53 -17.33
N ILE A 450 -1.21 -21.76 -18.39
CA ILE A 450 0.03 -21.95 -19.17
C ILE A 450 1.26 -21.64 -18.31
N LEU A 451 1.26 -20.54 -17.55
CA LEU A 451 2.36 -20.20 -16.65
C LEU A 451 2.57 -21.28 -15.58
N GLY A 452 1.51 -21.86 -15.04
CA GLY A 452 1.57 -22.94 -14.05
C GLY A 452 2.22 -24.20 -14.63
N VAL A 453 1.75 -24.67 -15.79
CA VAL A 453 2.33 -25.83 -16.50
C VAL A 453 3.81 -25.60 -16.81
N VAL A 454 4.15 -24.45 -17.40
CA VAL A 454 5.54 -24.14 -17.74
C VAL A 454 6.41 -24.02 -16.48
N LYS A 455 5.87 -23.47 -15.38
CA LYS A 455 6.59 -23.41 -14.10
C LYS A 455 6.83 -24.79 -13.51
N MET A 456 5.94 -25.77 -13.70
CA MET A 456 6.19 -27.16 -13.32
C MET A 456 7.33 -27.76 -14.16
N ILE A 457 7.34 -27.52 -15.48
CA ILE A 457 8.37 -28.04 -16.40
C ILE A 457 9.76 -27.48 -16.08
N ILE A 458 9.86 -26.20 -15.75
CA ILE A 458 11.17 -25.54 -15.46
C ILE A 458 11.75 -25.97 -14.11
N ASN A 459 10.91 -26.41 -13.17
CA ASN A 459 11.34 -26.73 -11.82
C ASN A 459 11.77 -28.20 -11.72
N ARG A 460 13.05 -28.40 -11.35
CA ARG A 460 13.69 -29.72 -11.30
C ARG A 460 13.36 -30.53 -10.05
N ASN A 461 12.96 -29.86 -8.97
CA ASN A 461 12.64 -30.48 -7.71
C ASN A 461 11.12 -30.72 -7.60
N VAL A 462 10.71 -31.92 -7.17
CA VAL A 462 9.31 -32.29 -6.87
C VAL A 462 8.63 -31.25 -5.96
N PHE A 463 9.35 -30.73 -4.96
CA PHE A 463 8.85 -29.69 -4.08
C PHE A 463 8.63 -28.34 -4.81
N SER A 464 9.54 -27.98 -5.72
CA SER A 464 9.40 -26.79 -6.55
C SER A 464 8.27 -26.90 -7.58
N GLN A 465 7.90 -28.12 -7.98
CA GLN A 465 6.77 -28.36 -8.89
C GLN A 465 5.42 -28.07 -8.21
N ILE A 466 5.32 -28.19 -6.87
CA ILE A 466 4.12 -27.79 -6.10
C ILE A 466 3.74 -26.35 -6.40
N ILE A 467 4.71 -25.44 -6.52
CA ILE A 467 4.46 -24.03 -6.84
C ILE A 467 3.78 -23.88 -8.21
N GLY A 468 4.24 -24.64 -9.21
CA GLY A 468 3.64 -24.61 -10.54
C GLY A 468 2.21 -25.18 -10.54
N LEU A 469 1.98 -26.26 -9.79
CA LEU A 469 0.64 -26.82 -9.58
C LEU A 469 -0.31 -25.81 -8.91
N LEU A 470 0.15 -25.09 -7.89
CA LEU A 470 -0.64 -24.08 -7.20
C LEU A 470 -1.05 -22.92 -8.12
N VAL A 471 -0.17 -22.49 -9.04
CA VAL A 471 -0.48 -21.47 -10.06
C VAL A 471 -1.46 -22.02 -11.11
N LEU A 472 -1.29 -23.29 -11.51
CA LEU A 472 -2.21 -23.98 -12.41
C LEU A 472 -3.61 -24.07 -11.81
N GLU A 473 -3.74 -24.49 -10.55
CA GLU A 473 -5.02 -24.56 -9.84
C GLU A 473 -5.67 -23.17 -9.68
N ASN A 474 -4.88 -22.11 -9.57
CA ASN A 474 -5.38 -20.73 -9.60
C ASN A 474 -5.97 -20.37 -10.97
N GLY A 475 -5.31 -20.75 -12.05
CA GLY A 475 -5.83 -20.60 -13.42
C GLY A 475 -7.11 -21.42 -13.64
N LEU A 476 -7.15 -22.66 -13.16
CA LEU A 476 -8.33 -23.53 -13.25
C LEU A 476 -9.51 -22.98 -12.45
N ALA A 477 -9.26 -22.48 -11.24
CA ALA A 477 -10.29 -21.88 -10.40
C ALA A 477 -10.88 -20.60 -11.03
N LEU A 478 -10.07 -19.78 -11.69
CA LEU A 478 -10.59 -18.65 -12.46
C LEU A 478 -11.35 -19.09 -13.72
N PHE A 479 -10.82 -20.08 -14.45
CA PHE A 479 -11.46 -20.57 -15.68
C PHE A 479 -12.85 -21.11 -15.40
N THR A 480 -12.98 -21.87 -14.31
CA THR A 480 -14.25 -22.42 -13.83
C THR A 480 -15.23 -21.31 -13.47
N LEU A 481 -14.82 -20.32 -12.65
CA LEU A 481 -15.66 -19.18 -12.27
C LEU A 481 -16.25 -18.40 -13.47
N VAL A 482 -15.48 -18.26 -14.57
CA VAL A 482 -15.95 -17.49 -15.74
C VAL A 482 -16.83 -18.33 -16.66
N THR A 483 -16.61 -19.65 -16.71
CA THR A 483 -17.30 -20.55 -17.66
C THR A 483 -18.61 -21.06 -17.08
N ILE A 484 -18.66 -21.34 -15.78
CA ILE A 484 -19.80 -21.94 -15.09
C ILE A 484 -20.39 -20.88 -14.15
N GLN A 485 -21.51 -20.29 -14.56
CA GLN A 485 -22.15 -19.15 -13.88
C GLN A 485 -22.76 -19.50 -12.50
N THR A 486 -23.00 -20.79 -12.22
CA THR A 486 -23.49 -21.25 -10.91
C THR A 486 -22.78 -22.53 -10.51
N PHE A 487 -22.00 -22.46 -9.43
CA PHE A 487 -21.42 -23.66 -8.82
C PHE A 487 -22.26 -24.15 -7.65
N PRO A 488 -22.55 -25.46 -7.58
CA PRO A 488 -22.83 -26.09 -6.31
C PRO A 488 -21.61 -25.92 -5.40
N ILE A 489 -21.84 -25.52 -4.15
CA ILE A 489 -20.80 -25.32 -3.11
C ILE A 489 -19.81 -26.51 -3.04
N PHE A 490 -20.28 -27.73 -3.32
CA PHE A 490 -19.46 -28.94 -3.37
C PHE A 490 -18.30 -28.90 -4.37
N ILE A 491 -18.48 -28.26 -5.53
CA ILE A 491 -17.41 -28.16 -6.54
C ILE A 491 -16.33 -27.19 -6.08
N GLU A 492 -16.71 -26.05 -5.48
CA GLU A 492 -15.76 -25.09 -4.92
C GLU A 492 -14.95 -25.70 -3.78
N LEU A 493 -15.62 -26.42 -2.87
CA LEU A 493 -14.95 -27.20 -1.82
C LEU A 493 -14.01 -28.26 -2.40
N GLY A 494 -14.41 -28.91 -3.49
CA GLY A 494 -13.58 -29.85 -4.22
C GLY A 494 -12.28 -29.22 -4.72
N ILE A 495 -12.34 -28.02 -5.32
CA ILE A 495 -11.15 -27.29 -5.79
C ILE A 495 -10.20 -27.00 -4.62
N PHE A 496 -10.71 -26.50 -3.49
CA PHE A 496 -9.88 -26.22 -2.31
C PHE A 496 -9.30 -27.49 -1.66
N ALA A 497 -10.08 -28.57 -1.61
CA ALA A 497 -9.64 -29.86 -1.08
C ALA A 497 -8.53 -30.47 -1.95
N VAL A 498 -8.67 -30.41 -3.28
CA VAL A 498 -7.63 -30.86 -4.22
C VAL A 498 -6.33 -30.08 -4.00
N THR A 499 -6.40 -28.75 -3.83
CA THR A 499 -5.21 -27.94 -3.51
C THR A 499 -4.52 -28.43 -2.23
N LEU A 500 -5.26 -28.58 -1.13
CA LEU A 500 -4.70 -28.96 0.15
C LEU A 500 -4.13 -30.38 0.14
N ILE A 501 -4.87 -31.33 -0.43
CA ILE A 501 -4.47 -32.73 -0.54
C ILE A 501 -3.23 -32.85 -1.43
N SER A 502 -3.19 -32.15 -2.57
CA SER A 502 -2.04 -32.19 -3.48
C SER A 502 -0.79 -31.63 -2.82
N VAL A 503 -0.89 -30.48 -2.13
CA VAL A 503 0.24 -29.93 -1.36
C VAL A 503 0.69 -30.89 -0.27
N PHE A 504 -0.24 -31.51 0.47
CA PHE A 504 0.08 -32.46 1.53
C PHE A 504 0.79 -33.71 0.99
N ILE A 505 0.21 -34.35 -0.03
CA ILE A 505 0.75 -35.57 -0.63
C ILE A 505 2.12 -35.29 -1.24
N LEU A 506 2.25 -34.25 -2.06
CA LEU A 506 3.52 -33.93 -2.73
C LEU A 506 4.60 -33.55 -1.72
N ALA A 507 4.26 -32.85 -0.65
CA ALA A 507 5.25 -32.52 0.36
C ALA A 507 5.67 -33.74 1.19
N LYS A 508 4.74 -34.64 1.55
CA LYS A 508 5.07 -35.89 2.23
C LYS A 508 5.89 -36.83 1.33
N LEU A 509 5.51 -36.97 0.06
CA LEU A 509 6.27 -37.75 -0.92
C LEU A 509 7.66 -37.17 -1.14
N SER A 510 7.79 -35.84 -1.27
CA SER A 510 9.09 -35.18 -1.42
C SER A 510 9.97 -35.40 -0.19
N SER A 511 9.40 -35.40 1.01
CA SER A 511 10.11 -35.76 2.24
C SER A 511 10.58 -37.22 2.24
N ASN A 512 9.70 -38.15 1.90
CA ASN A 512 10.02 -39.58 1.86
C ASN A 512 11.09 -39.90 0.80
N ILE A 513 10.96 -39.35 -0.41
CA ILE A 513 11.95 -39.50 -1.49
C ILE A 513 13.32 -39.03 -1.02
N LYS A 514 13.36 -37.90 -0.30
CA LYS A 514 14.59 -37.36 0.24
C LYS A 514 15.22 -38.24 1.33
N GLU A 515 14.41 -38.81 2.21
CA GLU A 515 14.87 -39.74 3.24
C GLU A 515 15.41 -41.04 2.63
N LEU A 516 14.81 -41.52 1.55
CA LEU A 516 15.20 -42.77 0.87
C LEU A 516 16.41 -42.60 -0.08
N TYR A 517 16.41 -41.57 -0.92
CA TYR A 517 17.37 -41.41 -2.02
C TYR A 517 18.37 -40.27 -1.82
N GLY A 518 18.27 -39.52 -0.71
CA GLY A 518 19.18 -38.40 -0.39
C GLY A 518 18.98 -37.13 -1.22
N SER A 519 18.26 -37.21 -2.35
CA SER A 519 17.99 -36.10 -3.25
C SER A 519 16.52 -36.02 -3.66
N THR A 520 16.07 -34.81 -3.99
CA THR A 520 14.74 -34.52 -4.54
C THR A 520 14.80 -34.01 -5.97
N ASP A 521 15.98 -34.06 -6.61
CA ASP A 521 16.16 -33.69 -8.01
C ASP A 521 15.63 -34.81 -8.93
N THR A 522 14.68 -34.45 -9.79
CA THR A 522 14.08 -35.38 -10.75
C THR A 522 15.07 -35.90 -11.79
N GLU A 523 16.17 -35.19 -12.09
CA GLU A 523 17.22 -35.72 -12.97
C GLU A 523 18.08 -36.79 -12.29
N GLU A 524 18.42 -36.62 -11.01
CA GLU A 524 19.19 -37.64 -10.27
C GLU A 524 18.38 -38.92 -10.09
N LEU A 525 17.06 -38.80 -9.87
CA LEU A 525 16.14 -39.94 -9.80
C LEU A 525 16.04 -40.70 -11.13
N ARG A 526 16.35 -40.07 -12.28
CA ARG A 526 16.36 -40.74 -13.59
C ARG A 526 17.56 -41.67 -13.75
N ASN A 527 18.60 -41.49 -12.95
CA ASN A 527 19.82 -42.30 -13.01
C ASN A 527 19.82 -43.46 -12.01
N LEU A 528 18.70 -43.70 -11.31
CA LEU A 528 18.51 -44.86 -10.46
C LEU A 528 18.33 -46.10 -11.36
N THR A 529 19.26 -47.05 -11.27
CA THR A 529 19.11 -48.39 -11.82
C THR A 529 18.45 -49.30 -10.79
N ASP A 530 17.57 -50.20 -11.24
CA ASP A 530 16.80 -51.16 -10.42
C ASP A 530 17.65 -51.96 -9.42
#